data_AF-A0A970P551-F1
#
_entry.id   AF-A0A970P551-F1
#
_cell.length_a   1.000
_cell.length_b   1.000
_cell.length_c   1.000
_cell.angle_alpha   90.00
_cell.angle_beta   90.00
_cell.angle_gamma   90.00
#
_symmetry.space_group_name_H-M   'P 1'
#
loop_
_entity.id
_entity.type
_entity.pdbx_description
1 polymer ?
#
loop_
_entity_poly.entity_id
_entity_poly.type
_entity_poly.pdbx_seq_one_letter_code
_entity_poly.pdbx_strand_id
1 'polypeptide(L)'
;PDDVSSWKTFYLAMNGKRQSGQTEGLIKSYKPLMAQLALPRFLVQGDSSYAIGKVFNYTADPVEVETKMEVNGREMLNKLRFCNNSLIDTLSVVAAIDSLDVKYYLKTKDDYLDGEQRDIPVFPKGLEAAKGYFYVLEKDTTIQLQYDSTLDSVCLYARADILEVIEDEISHLIGYKYSCNEQLASKLKALIAEKNIASWRDKKFKNENLLEKLIRLLKKNQKENGLWGWWRDSQESLWISLHVLEALIQAEQLGYKTSVNKSQIAELLVWELENSRDSNEKIRILKILNILGAQINYQAYISDLERSKKIPLNGLLNIIWLKQLCGIDYNPDTLNYYEKTTLSGNIFYSDDTQETNLLSNDVQNTLLAYRIFMADSTIDSHRLNKIQNYFLENRRNGYWRNTFESAQIIETILPDFLKNHSESNEPVLTLSGGINKTVTEFPFEMKISPAQKIEVSKTGDFPVYFTSYQRYWDNTPGLKEGDFEISTSFNNESVTILAAGQETKLIVNVAVKKDAEYVIINIPIPGGCSYADKKNNLRNESHREYFKNETTIFCDYLAKGECTFDIDLIPRYSGIYTINPAKIGLMYFPTFNANNEIKTIRIK
;
A
#
# COMPACT_ATOMS: atom_id res chain seq x y z
N PRO A 1 -0.86 36.87 29.44
CA PRO A 1 -0.34 35.92 28.45
C PRO A 1 1.03 36.41 28.00
N ASP A 2 1.95 35.50 27.71
CA ASP A 2 3.31 35.89 27.31
C ASP A 2 3.34 36.47 25.90
N ASP A 3 2.36 36.15 25.04
CA ASP A 3 2.32 36.67 23.67
C ASP A 3 2.05 38.18 23.64
N VAL A 4 3.05 38.92 23.14
CA VAL A 4 2.94 40.33 22.78
C VAL A 4 2.31 40.43 21.39
N SER A 5 0.97 40.38 21.36
CA SER A 5 0.17 40.39 20.13
C SER A 5 -1.15 41.15 20.32
N SER A 6 -1.92 41.25 19.24
CA SER A 6 -3.30 41.74 19.27
C SER A 6 -4.27 40.56 19.42
N TRP A 7 -5.08 40.60 20.46
CA TRP A 7 -6.06 39.57 20.81
C TRP A 7 -7.44 40.00 20.36
N LYS A 8 -8.00 39.31 19.38
CA LYS A 8 -9.40 39.46 18.99
C LYS A 8 -10.26 38.60 19.93
N THR A 9 -11.17 39.24 20.64
CA THR A 9 -12.05 38.61 21.64
C THR A 9 -13.46 38.56 21.08
N PHE A 10 -14.12 37.42 21.24
CA PHE A 10 -15.50 37.20 20.82
C PHE A 10 -16.35 36.93 22.06
N TYR A 11 -17.41 37.71 22.23
CA TYR A 11 -18.34 37.59 23.34
C TYR A 11 -19.67 37.10 22.79
N LEU A 12 -20.06 35.90 23.21
CA LEU A 12 -21.35 35.30 22.87
C LEU A 12 -22.19 35.26 24.15
N ALA A 13 -23.38 35.84 24.12
CA ALA A 13 -24.30 35.85 25.24
C ALA A 13 -25.60 35.17 24.84
N MET A 14 -26.14 34.33 25.72
CA MET A 14 -27.45 33.71 25.56
C MET A 14 -28.18 33.68 26.91
N ASN A 15 -29.49 33.90 26.92
CA ASN A 15 -30.30 33.80 28.13
C ASN A 15 -31.29 32.63 28.08
N GLY A 16 -31.91 32.33 29.23
CA GLY A 16 -32.89 31.24 29.38
C GLY A 16 -34.18 31.39 28.55
N LYS A 17 -34.38 32.54 27.88
CA LYS A 17 -35.49 32.79 26.95
C LYS A 17 -35.09 32.58 25.48
N ARG A 18 -33.99 31.89 25.22
CA ARG A 18 -33.44 31.66 23.87
C ARG A 18 -33.08 32.94 23.10
N GLN A 19 -32.84 34.04 23.80
CA GLN A 19 -32.29 35.25 23.18
C GLN A 19 -30.77 35.14 23.16
N SER A 20 -30.16 35.46 22.03
CA SER A 20 -28.71 35.48 21.87
C SER A 20 -28.23 36.83 21.35
N GLY A 21 -26.97 37.15 21.65
CA GLY A 21 -26.26 38.32 21.16
C GLY A 21 -24.78 38.00 21.02
N GLN A 22 -24.10 38.72 20.12
CA GLN A 22 -22.66 38.62 19.96
C GLN A 22 -22.03 40.01 19.84
N THR A 23 -20.80 40.14 20.32
CA THR A 23 -19.95 41.30 20.07
C THR A 23 -18.48 40.88 20.02
N GLU A 24 -17.63 41.71 19.44
CA GLU A 24 -16.19 41.48 19.35
C GLU A 24 -15.39 42.69 19.83
N GLY A 25 -14.20 42.44 20.36
CA GLY A 25 -13.26 43.47 20.82
C GLY A 25 -11.83 43.15 20.46
N LEU A 26 -10.96 44.16 20.42
CA LEU A 26 -9.53 44.01 20.13
C LEU A 26 -8.71 44.54 21.30
N ILE A 27 -7.84 43.71 21.87
CA ILE A 27 -6.92 44.09 22.96
C ILE A 27 -5.49 43.98 22.43
N LYS A 28 -4.70 45.05 22.55
CA LYS A 28 -3.29 45.04 22.14
C LYS A 28 -2.39 44.86 23.36
N SER A 29 -1.62 43.78 23.40
CA SER A 29 -0.53 43.60 24.35
C SER A 29 0.75 44.18 23.75
N TYR A 30 1.50 44.97 24.51
CA TYR A 30 2.70 45.66 24.04
C TYR A 30 3.73 45.78 25.16
N LYS A 31 5.01 45.61 24.82
CA LYS A 31 6.16 45.90 25.69
C LYS A 31 7.03 46.97 25.02
N PRO A 32 7.43 48.05 25.73
CA PRO A 32 8.24 49.12 25.16
C PRO A 32 9.68 48.70 24.88
N LEU A 33 10.19 47.74 25.64
CA LEU A 33 11.50 47.15 25.46
C LEU A 33 11.33 45.62 25.55
N MET A 34 11.75 44.89 24.52
CA MET A 34 11.53 43.44 24.47
C MET A 34 12.74 42.67 23.99
N ALA A 35 12.94 41.45 24.52
CA ALA A 35 13.92 40.48 24.08
C ALA A 35 13.22 39.27 23.44
N GLN A 36 13.70 38.86 22.26
CA GLN A 36 13.19 37.70 21.52
C GLN A 36 14.32 36.73 21.21
N LEU A 37 14.01 35.44 21.19
CA LEU A 37 14.96 34.38 20.87
C LEU A 37 14.52 33.65 19.60
N ALA A 38 15.39 33.62 18.59
CA ALA A 38 15.16 32.87 17.36
C ALA A 38 16.08 31.64 17.31
N LEU A 39 15.45 30.46 17.26
CA LEU A 39 16.08 29.14 17.24
C LEU A 39 15.30 28.16 16.36
N PRO A 40 15.97 27.13 15.81
CA PRO A 40 15.32 25.96 15.22
C PRO A 40 14.25 25.34 16.11
N ARG A 41 13.29 24.62 15.51
CA ARG A 41 12.22 23.93 16.26
C ARG A 41 12.66 22.59 16.84
N PHE A 42 13.76 22.05 16.32
CA PHE A 42 14.43 20.82 16.73
C PHE A 42 15.86 20.86 16.19
N LEU A 43 16.71 19.97 16.69
CA LEU A 43 18.03 19.68 16.15
C LEU A 43 18.22 18.16 16.08
N VAL A 44 19.19 17.69 15.28
CA VAL A 44 19.71 16.33 15.35
C VAL A 44 21.03 16.34 16.13
N GLN A 45 21.34 15.25 16.84
CA GLN A 45 22.62 15.12 17.56
C GLN A 45 23.82 15.47 16.68
N GLY A 46 24.65 16.40 17.15
CA GLY A 46 25.82 16.91 16.42
C GLY A 46 25.55 18.11 15.52
N ASP A 47 24.30 18.54 15.35
CA ASP A 47 23.97 19.76 14.62
C ASP A 47 24.55 20.99 15.30
N SER A 48 24.94 21.98 14.50
CA SER A 48 25.31 23.30 14.96
C SER A 48 24.39 24.35 14.36
N SER A 49 23.95 25.30 15.19
CA SER A 49 23.05 26.38 14.79
C SER A 49 23.47 27.69 15.44
N TYR A 50 23.12 28.81 14.82
CA TYR A 50 23.25 30.12 15.45
C TYR A 50 21.95 30.51 16.15
N ALA A 51 22.00 30.56 17.49
CA ALA A 51 20.98 31.18 18.32
C ALA A 51 21.04 32.70 18.16
N ILE A 52 19.91 33.34 17.85
CA ILE A 52 19.85 34.78 17.62
C ILE A 52 18.94 35.41 18.68
N GLY A 53 19.54 36.17 19.59
CA GLY A 53 18.84 37.05 20.51
C GLY A 53 18.64 38.41 19.87
N LYS A 54 17.44 38.97 19.99
CA LYS A 54 17.11 40.31 19.50
C LYS A 54 16.51 41.12 20.61
N VAL A 55 17.05 42.31 20.84
CA VAL A 55 16.39 43.32 21.68
C VAL A 55 15.77 44.36 20.76
N PHE A 56 14.52 44.75 21.04
CA PHE A 56 13.85 45.86 20.38
C PHE A 56 13.50 46.92 21.41
N ASN A 57 13.87 48.16 21.10
CA ASN A 57 13.48 49.34 21.83
C ASN A 57 12.47 50.12 21.00
N TYR A 58 11.26 50.28 21.53
CA TYR A 58 10.18 51.05 20.94
C TYR A 58 9.95 52.39 21.66
N THR A 59 10.78 52.76 22.64
CA THR A 59 10.74 54.08 23.27
C THR A 59 11.39 55.13 22.36
N ALA A 60 11.19 56.41 22.70
CA ALA A 60 11.79 57.52 21.94
C ALA A 60 13.31 57.63 22.16
N ASP A 61 13.78 57.32 23.37
CA ASP A 61 15.16 57.49 23.76
C ASP A 61 15.94 56.16 23.81
N PRO A 62 17.26 56.18 23.59
CA PRO A 62 18.13 55.03 23.82
C PRO A 62 18.07 54.52 25.27
N VAL A 63 17.97 53.21 25.44
CA VAL A 63 17.96 52.56 26.77
C VAL A 63 19.21 51.71 26.95
N GLU A 64 19.91 51.88 28.07
CA GLU A 64 21.04 51.01 28.43
C GLU A 64 20.53 49.64 28.91
N VAL A 65 21.00 48.58 28.28
CA VAL A 65 20.58 47.20 28.54
C VAL A 65 21.78 46.27 28.73
N GLU A 66 21.68 45.38 29.71
CA GLU A 66 22.55 44.20 29.86
C GLU A 66 21.85 43.02 29.19
N THR A 67 22.41 42.50 28.09
CA THR A 67 21.88 41.31 27.39
C THR A 67 22.64 40.07 27.80
N LYS A 68 21.91 38.99 28.12
CA LYS A 68 22.47 37.71 28.53
C LYS A 68 21.90 36.55 27.73
N MET A 69 22.74 35.58 27.41
CA MET A 69 22.33 34.31 26.80
C MET A 69 22.87 33.14 27.61
N GLU A 70 21.98 32.24 28.02
CA GLU A 70 22.29 31.01 28.74
C GLU A 70 21.97 29.80 27.88
N VAL A 71 22.82 28.77 27.95
CA VAL A 71 22.61 27.47 27.30
C VAL A 71 22.70 26.38 28.35
N ASN A 72 21.63 25.59 28.53
CA ASN A 72 21.48 24.60 29.60
C ASN A 72 21.84 25.18 30.98
N GLY A 73 21.31 26.38 31.28
CA GLY A 73 21.54 27.12 32.52
C GLY A 73 22.94 27.71 32.71
N ARG A 74 23.84 27.64 31.71
CA ARG A 74 25.19 28.25 31.76
C ARG A 74 25.22 29.54 30.98
N GLU A 75 25.64 30.64 31.60
CA GLU A 75 25.84 31.94 30.92
C GLU A 75 26.96 31.82 29.87
N MET A 76 26.63 32.10 28.62
CA MET A 76 27.56 32.01 27.48
C MET A 76 27.87 33.40 26.88
N LEU A 77 27.00 34.38 27.12
CA LEU A 77 27.12 35.75 26.63
C LEU A 77 26.57 36.71 27.69
N ASN A 78 27.31 37.79 27.94
CA ASN A 78 26.86 38.94 28.73
C ASN A 78 27.44 40.23 28.14
N LYS A 79 26.58 41.19 27.76
CA LYS A 79 26.99 42.47 27.13
C LYS A 79 26.16 43.64 27.63
N LEU A 80 26.81 44.73 28.05
CA LEU A 80 26.17 45.99 28.45
C LEU A 80 26.30 47.05 27.35
N ARG A 81 25.18 47.48 26.75
CA ARG A 81 25.16 48.43 25.61
C ARG A 81 23.87 49.27 25.58
N PHE A 82 23.91 50.42 24.91
CA PHE A 82 22.69 51.20 24.60
C PHE A 82 21.94 50.60 23.41
N CYS A 83 20.63 50.40 23.58
CA CYS A 83 19.71 50.00 22.52
C CYS A 83 18.95 51.23 22.02
N ASN A 84 19.27 51.72 20.83
CA ASN A 84 18.52 52.80 20.18
C ASN A 84 17.20 52.26 19.62
N ASN A 85 17.28 51.30 18.70
CA ASN A 85 16.12 50.70 18.03
C ASN A 85 16.14 49.18 18.20
N SER A 86 17.28 48.55 17.90
CA SER A 86 17.46 47.12 18.11
C SER A 86 18.91 46.74 18.36
N LEU A 87 19.11 45.62 19.06
CA LEU A 87 20.39 44.94 19.19
C LEU A 87 20.21 43.49 18.75
N ILE A 88 21.27 42.91 18.18
CA ILE A 88 21.31 41.51 17.77
C ILE A 88 22.53 40.86 18.41
N ASP A 89 22.31 39.77 19.10
CA ASP A 89 23.33 38.89 19.64
C ASP A 89 23.23 37.51 18.99
N THR A 90 24.37 36.97 18.57
CA THR A 90 24.45 35.67 17.92
C THR A 90 25.40 34.77 18.69
N LEU A 91 24.97 33.55 18.97
CA LEU A 91 25.76 32.53 19.67
C LEU A 91 25.68 31.20 18.89
N SER A 92 26.82 30.56 18.67
CA SER A 92 26.85 29.20 18.11
C SER A 92 26.50 28.19 19.19
N VAL A 93 25.50 27.35 18.95
CA VAL A 93 25.08 26.25 19.82
C VAL A 93 25.27 24.92 19.09
N VAL A 94 25.58 23.86 19.85
CA VAL A 94 25.76 22.49 19.32
C VAL A 94 24.81 21.56 20.07
N ALA A 95 24.05 20.76 19.32
CA ALA A 95 23.13 19.78 19.87
C ALA A 95 23.90 18.58 20.42
N ALA A 96 23.74 18.31 21.71
CA ALA A 96 24.33 17.14 22.38
C ALA A 96 23.32 16.00 22.45
N ILE A 97 22.51 15.93 23.52
CA ILE A 97 21.63 14.80 23.84
C ILE A 97 20.26 15.34 24.30
N ASP A 98 19.18 14.63 23.95
CA ASP A 98 17.76 14.77 24.33
C ASP A 98 17.09 16.12 24.06
N SER A 99 17.66 17.22 24.57
CA SER A 99 17.12 18.57 24.42
C SER A 99 18.21 19.63 24.57
N LEU A 100 17.95 20.81 24.02
CA LEU A 100 18.76 22.01 24.22
C LEU A 100 17.87 23.12 24.81
N ASP A 101 18.21 23.58 26.01
CA ASP A 101 17.59 24.74 26.65
C ASP A 101 18.42 25.99 26.34
N VAL A 102 17.78 27.01 25.77
CA VAL A 102 18.42 28.30 25.51
C VAL A 102 17.54 29.41 26.02
N LYS A 103 18.13 30.32 26.79
CA LYS A 103 17.47 31.47 27.37
C LYS A 103 18.18 32.74 26.95
N TYR A 104 17.44 33.73 26.48
CA TYR A 104 17.95 35.05 26.14
C TYR A 104 17.09 36.12 26.79
N TYR A 105 17.73 37.04 27.52
CA TYR A 105 17.03 38.09 28.23
C TYR A 105 17.85 39.37 28.31
N LEU A 106 17.15 40.48 28.53
CA LEU A 106 17.71 41.78 28.81
C LEU A 106 17.39 42.20 30.24
N LYS A 107 18.28 42.97 30.86
CA LYS A 107 18.06 43.64 32.13
C LYS A 107 18.41 45.14 32.02
N THR A 108 17.63 46.03 32.63
CA THR A 108 17.98 47.45 32.76
C THR A 108 18.44 47.80 34.18
N LYS A 109 18.97 49.01 34.35
CA LYS A 109 19.35 49.55 35.67
C LYS A 109 18.16 49.68 36.64
N ASP A 110 16.97 49.92 36.11
CA ASP A 110 15.73 50.04 36.89
C ASP A 110 15.05 48.68 37.15
N ASP A 111 15.82 47.59 37.09
CA ASP A 111 15.38 46.20 37.28
C ASP A 111 14.27 45.72 36.33
N TYR A 112 14.08 46.38 35.18
CA TYR A 112 13.24 45.83 34.11
C TYR A 112 13.91 44.60 33.52
N LEU A 113 13.15 43.51 33.38
CA LEU A 113 13.60 42.21 32.89
C LEU A 113 12.62 41.71 31.82
N ASP A 114 13.14 41.32 30.67
CA ASP A 114 12.36 40.65 29.63
C ASP A 114 13.21 39.64 28.87
N GLY A 115 12.61 38.56 28.39
CA GLY A 115 13.33 37.51 27.67
C GLY A 115 12.48 36.30 27.33
N GLU A 116 13.06 35.42 26.52
CA GLU A 116 12.48 34.14 26.12
C GLU A 116 13.39 32.99 26.56
N GLN A 117 12.78 31.89 26.95
CA GLN A 117 13.44 30.60 27.14
C GLN A 117 12.81 29.58 26.19
N ARG A 118 13.63 28.75 25.54
CA ARG A 118 13.16 27.74 24.60
C ARG A 118 13.89 26.42 24.84
N ASP A 119 13.10 25.39 25.14
CA ASP A 119 13.51 24.00 25.13
C ASP A 119 13.23 23.40 23.75
N ILE A 120 14.28 22.99 23.04
CA ILE A 120 14.14 22.37 21.72
C ILE A 120 14.58 20.89 21.78
N PRO A 121 13.79 19.96 21.21
CA PRO A 121 14.16 18.54 21.21
C PRO A 121 15.38 18.29 20.32
N VAL A 122 16.26 17.40 20.77
CA VAL A 122 17.40 16.89 20.01
C VAL A 122 17.10 15.44 19.63
N PHE A 123 16.86 15.21 18.34
CA PHE A 123 16.62 13.87 17.81
C PHE A 123 17.94 13.11 17.66
N PRO A 124 17.94 11.78 17.90
CA PRO A 124 19.13 10.97 17.69
C PRO A 124 19.55 10.98 16.22
N LYS A 125 20.86 10.92 15.99
CA LYS A 125 21.42 10.72 14.66
C LYS A 125 21.27 9.26 14.26
N GLY A 126 20.75 8.98 13.07
CA GLY A 126 20.54 7.61 12.60
C GLY A 126 19.14 7.32 12.08
N LEU A 127 18.76 6.05 12.10
CA LEU A 127 17.49 5.54 11.59
C LEU A 127 16.96 4.38 12.46
N GLU A 128 15.65 4.33 12.66
CA GLU A 128 14.99 3.12 13.18
C GLU A 128 14.95 2.04 12.09
N ALA A 129 15.75 0.98 12.27
CA ALA A 129 15.84 -0.17 11.38
C ALA A 129 15.05 -1.36 11.93
N ALA A 130 14.68 -2.28 11.03
CA ALA A 130 14.05 -3.54 11.41
C ALA A 130 14.81 -4.72 10.79
N LYS A 131 15.03 -5.77 11.58
CA LYS A 131 15.57 -7.05 11.13
C LYS A 131 14.65 -8.19 11.55
N GLY A 132 14.48 -9.19 10.70
CA GLY A 132 13.51 -10.24 10.94
C GLY A 132 13.39 -11.24 9.80
N TYR A 133 12.38 -12.08 9.91
CA TYR A 133 12.08 -13.16 8.98
C TYR A 133 10.62 -13.08 8.54
N PHE A 134 10.37 -13.52 7.30
CA PHE A 134 9.04 -13.71 6.74
C PHE A 134 8.94 -15.15 6.23
N TYR A 135 7.86 -15.85 6.59
CA TYR A 135 7.61 -17.23 6.25
C TYR A 135 6.20 -17.39 5.69
N VAL A 136 6.09 -18.22 4.64
CA VAL A 136 4.83 -18.76 4.15
C VAL A 136 4.76 -20.21 4.62
N LEU A 137 3.90 -20.50 5.60
CA LEU A 137 3.77 -21.82 6.21
C LEU A 137 2.64 -22.57 5.51
N GLU A 138 2.93 -23.18 4.35
CA GLU A 138 1.93 -23.80 3.48
C GLU A 138 1.34 -25.08 4.07
N LYS A 139 2.19 -25.96 4.59
CA LYS A 139 1.82 -27.25 5.19
C LYS A 139 2.25 -27.32 6.65
N ASP A 140 1.95 -28.44 7.30
CA ASP A 140 2.45 -28.73 8.64
C ASP A 140 3.97 -28.54 8.70
N THR A 141 4.39 -27.49 9.41
CA THR A 141 5.77 -26.98 9.37
C THR A 141 6.12 -26.45 10.74
N THR A 142 7.33 -26.75 11.19
CA THR A 142 7.89 -26.21 12.43
C THR A 142 9.18 -25.46 12.12
N ILE A 143 9.26 -24.21 12.59
CA ILE A 143 10.44 -23.35 12.45
C ILE A 143 10.98 -22.94 13.82
N GLN A 144 12.30 -22.84 13.91
CA GLN A 144 12.99 -22.39 15.13
C GLN A 144 13.48 -20.97 14.92
N LEU A 145 13.17 -20.09 15.86
CA LEU A 145 13.53 -18.68 15.78
C LEU A 145 14.42 -18.29 16.96
N GLN A 146 15.51 -17.59 16.63
CA GLN A 146 16.43 -17.02 17.60
C GLN A 146 16.65 -15.56 17.23
N TYR A 147 16.73 -14.72 18.26
CA TYR A 147 16.78 -13.27 18.14
C TYR A 147 18.03 -12.71 18.79
N ASP A 148 18.35 -11.47 18.43
CA ASP A 148 19.47 -10.77 19.04
C ASP A 148 19.06 -10.27 20.42
N SER A 149 19.68 -10.83 21.47
CA SER A 149 19.38 -10.51 22.86
C SER A 149 19.77 -9.09 23.28
N THR A 150 20.55 -8.38 22.46
CA THR A 150 21.00 -7.00 22.76
C THR A 150 19.99 -5.94 22.34
N LEU A 151 18.99 -6.31 21.55
CA LEU A 151 17.97 -5.41 21.02
C LEU A 151 16.68 -5.48 21.84
N ASP A 152 15.72 -4.66 21.45
CA ASP A 152 14.43 -4.54 22.12
C ASP A 152 13.48 -5.71 21.80
N SER A 153 12.19 -5.54 22.14
CA SER A 153 11.16 -6.57 21.90
C SER A 153 11.06 -7.07 20.45
N VAL A 154 10.74 -8.35 20.30
CA VAL A 154 10.42 -8.98 19.00
C VAL A 154 8.91 -8.88 18.77
N CYS A 155 8.49 -8.43 17.59
CA CYS A 155 7.09 -8.46 17.15
C CYS A 155 6.83 -9.69 16.29
N LEU A 156 5.77 -10.43 16.60
CA LEU A 156 5.26 -11.58 15.84
C LEU A 156 3.93 -11.17 15.20
N TYR A 157 3.74 -11.47 13.92
CA TYR A 157 2.47 -11.21 13.21
C TYR A 157 2.12 -12.37 12.27
N ALA A 158 0.85 -12.75 12.21
CA ALA A 158 0.37 -13.87 11.39
C ALA A 158 -1.00 -13.62 10.73
N ARG A 159 -1.25 -14.22 9.54
CA ARG A 159 -2.54 -14.20 8.82
C ARG A 159 -2.77 -15.53 8.07
N ALA A 160 -4.00 -16.07 8.05
CA ALA A 160 -4.24 -17.44 7.58
C ALA A 160 -5.53 -17.71 6.77
N ASP A 161 -6.37 -16.71 6.55
CA ASP A 161 -7.77 -16.94 6.15
C ASP A 161 -7.99 -16.85 4.64
N ILE A 162 -8.33 -17.98 3.99
CA ILE A 162 -8.60 -18.05 2.55
C ILE A 162 -10.06 -18.36 2.22
N LEU A 163 -10.72 -19.19 3.03
CA LEU A 163 -12.11 -19.60 2.78
C LEU A 163 -13.09 -18.52 3.23
N GLU A 164 -12.89 -17.87 4.39
CA GLU A 164 -13.75 -16.75 4.75
C GLU A 164 -13.51 -15.59 3.78
N VAL A 165 -12.27 -15.40 3.33
CA VAL A 165 -11.92 -14.46 2.23
C VAL A 165 -12.67 -14.76 0.93
N ILE A 166 -12.85 -16.03 0.55
CA ILE A 166 -13.70 -16.40 -0.60
C ILE A 166 -15.18 -16.17 -0.30
N GLU A 167 -15.68 -16.52 0.89
CA GLU A 167 -17.08 -16.35 1.28
C GLU A 167 -17.50 -14.87 1.39
N ASP A 168 -16.61 -14.01 1.89
CA ASP A 168 -16.77 -12.56 1.92
C ASP A 168 -16.83 -11.98 0.51
N GLU A 169 -16.00 -12.48 -0.40
CA GLU A 169 -16.05 -12.06 -1.81
C GLU A 169 -17.36 -12.51 -2.48
N ILE A 170 -17.78 -13.75 -2.26
CA ILE A 170 -19.06 -14.26 -2.77
C ILE A 170 -20.20 -13.35 -2.28
N SER A 171 -20.21 -13.01 -1.00
CA SER A 171 -21.20 -12.12 -0.40
C SER A 171 -21.17 -10.73 -1.02
N HIS A 172 -19.98 -10.18 -1.27
CA HIS A 172 -19.79 -8.90 -1.95
C HIS A 172 -20.31 -8.92 -3.39
N LEU A 173 -19.94 -9.94 -4.17
CA LEU A 173 -20.39 -10.12 -5.55
C LEU A 173 -21.92 -10.19 -5.65
N ILE A 174 -22.55 -10.99 -4.77
CA ILE A 174 -24.00 -11.12 -4.70
C ILE A 174 -24.65 -9.78 -4.36
N GLY A 175 -24.09 -9.05 -3.38
CA GLY A 175 -24.56 -7.74 -2.93
C GLY A 175 -24.31 -6.59 -3.91
N TYR A 176 -23.51 -6.79 -4.95
CA TYR A 176 -23.15 -5.74 -5.90
C TYR A 176 -24.40 -5.13 -6.56
N LYS A 177 -24.54 -3.80 -6.54
CA LYS A 177 -25.81 -3.13 -6.87
C LYS A 177 -26.26 -3.30 -8.34
N TYR A 178 -25.31 -3.37 -9.26
CA TYR A 178 -25.60 -3.33 -10.70
C TYR A 178 -25.94 -4.71 -11.27
N SER A 179 -26.54 -4.74 -12.46
CA SER A 179 -27.12 -5.95 -13.09
C SER A 179 -26.89 -6.01 -14.61
N CYS A 180 -25.71 -5.58 -15.08
CA CYS A 180 -25.28 -5.86 -16.46
C CYS A 180 -25.20 -7.39 -16.69
N ASN A 181 -25.26 -7.87 -17.93
CA ASN A 181 -25.17 -9.30 -18.22
C ASN A 181 -23.87 -9.94 -17.71
N GLU A 182 -22.72 -9.25 -17.81
CA GLU A 182 -21.46 -9.72 -17.19
C GLU A 182 -21.62 -9.92 -15.69
N GLN A 183 -22.18 -8.95 -14.98
CA GLN A 183 -22.35 -9.00 -13.53
C GLN A 183 -23.36 -10.07 -13.10
N LEU A 184 -24.43 -10.27 -13.88
CA LEU A 184 -25.39 -11.34 -13.65
C LEU A 184 -24.74 -12.71 -13.80
N ALA A 185 -23.87 -12.89 -14.80
CA ALA A 185 -23.08 -14.11 -14.96
C ALA A 185 -22.05 -14.29 -13.83
N SER A 186 -21.33 -13.22 -13.44
CA SER A 186 -20.39 -13.23 -12.31
C SER A 186 -21.06 -13.60 -10.99
N LYS A 187 -22.26 -13.06 -10.72
CA LYS A 187 -23.08 -13.45 -9.56
C LYS A 187 -23.56 -14.89 -9.64
N LEU A 188 -23.93 -15.37 -10.83
CA LEU A 188 -24.34 -16.76 -11.03
C LEU A 188 -23.18 -17.71 -10.72
N LYS A 189 -21.96 -17.41 -11.21
CA LYS A 189 -20.74 -18.16 -10.87
C LYS A 189 -20.45 -18.14 -9.36
N ALA A 190 -20.62 -16.98 -8.70
CA ALA A 190 -20.45 -16.88 -7.24
C ALA A 190 -21.48 -17.72 -6.46
N LEU A 191 -22.74 -17.77 -6.89
CA LEU A 191 -23.76 -18.62 -6.28
C LEU A 191 -23.52 -20.11 -6.51
N ILE A 192 -22.95 -20.47 -7.66
CA ILE A 192 -22.49 -21.84 -7.94
C ILE A 192 -21.34 -22.20 -6.98
N ALA A 193 -20.37 -21.31 -6.79
CA ALA A 193 -19.30 -21.47 -5.82
C ALA A 193 -19.83 -21.62 -4.38
N GLU A 194 -20.78 -20.77 -3.97
CA GLU A 194 -21.45 -20.88 -2.66
C GLU A 194 -22.17 -22.23 -2.50
N LYS A 195 -22.84 -22.72 -3.55
CA LYS A 195 -23.50 -24.04 -3.54
C LYS A 195 -22.50 -25.18 -3.39
N ASN A 196 -21.34 -25.08 -4.04
CA ASN A 196 -20.25 -26.05 -3.90
C ASN A 196 -19.66 -26.05 -2.48
N ILE A 197 -19.43 -24.87 -1.89
CA ILE A 197 -18.96 -24.72 -0.49
C ILE A 197 -20.01 -25.30 0.47
N ALA A 198 -21.29 -24.97 0.29
CA ALA A 198 -22.37 -25.49 1.12
C ALA A 198 -22.47 -27.02 1.05
N SER A 199 -22.39 -27.59 -0.16
CA SER A 199 -22.36 -29.04 -0.35
C SER A 199 -21.14 -29.68 0.29
N TRP A 200 -19.97 -29.04 0.20
CA TRP A 200 -18.73 -29.53 0.82
C TRP A 200 -18.79 -29.48 2.35
N ARG A 201 -19.45 -28.46 2.94
CA ARG A 201 -19.68 -28.34 4.39
C ARG A 201 -20.86 -29.17 4.93
N ASP A 202 -21.50 -30.00 4.10
CA ASP A 202 -22.77 -30.67 4.42
C ASP A 202 -23.85 -29.71 4.96
N LYS A 203 -23.87 -28.48 4.44
CA LYS A 203 -24.84 -27.44 4.79
C LYS A 203 -25.84 -27.24 3.65
N LYS A 204 -27.08 -26.91 4.02
CA LYS A 204 -28.11 -26.53 3.04
C LYS A 204 -27.74 -25.21 2.37
N PHE A 205 -27.64 -25.21 1.04
CA PHE A 205 -27.53 -24.00 0.23
C PHE A 205 -28.79 -23.14 0.36
N LYS A 206 -28.61 -21.85 0.71
CA LYS A 206 -29.72 -20.95 1.06
C LYS A 206 -30.23 -20.10 -0.11
N ASN A 207 -29.43 -19.93 -1.15
CA ASN A 207 -29.68 -18.97 -2.22
C ASN A 207 -30.25 -19.58 -3.52
N GLU A 208 -30.92 -20.74 -3.43
CA GLU A 208 -31.52 -21.45 -4.58
C GLU A 208 -32.42 -20.53 -5.43
N ASN A 209 -33.32 -19.78 -4.79
CA ASN A 209 -34.24 -18.86 -5.47
C ASN A 209 -33.52 -17.74 -6.24
N LEU A 210 -32.41 -17.24 -5.69
CA LEU A 210 -31.65 -16.17 -6.32
C LEU A 210 -30.92 -16.71 -7.55
N LEU A 211 -30.32 -17.89 -7.45
CA LEU A 211 -29.63 -18.56 -8.55
C LEU A 211 -30.60 -18.78 -9.74
N GLU A 212 -31.78 -19.36 -9.50
CA GLU A 212 -32.80 -19.54 -10.54
C GLU A 212 -33.32 -18.22 -11.12
N LYS A 213 -33.39 -17.16 -10.30
CA LYS A 213 -33.75 -15.83 -10.76
C LYS A 213 -32.71 -15.26 -11.72
N LEU A 214 -31.41 -15.43 -11.44
CA LEU A 214 -30.33 -14.97 -12.33
C LEU A 214 -30.35 -15.72 -13.67
N ILE A 215 -30.55 -17.04 -13.66
CA ILE A 215 -30.70 -17.84 -14.88
C ILE A 215 -31.85 -17.30 -15.73
N ARG A 216 -33.03 -17.07 -15.13
CA ARG A 216 -34.19 -16.50 -15.83
C ARG A 216 -33.93 -15.11 -16.40
N LEU A 217 -33.18 -14.28 -15.68
CA LEU A 217 -32.86 -12.92 -16.13
C LEU A 217 -31.87 -12.92 -17.29
N LEU A 218 -30.82 -13.75 -17.22
CA LEU A 218 -29.88 -13.94 -18.33
C LEU A 218 -30.59 -14.46 -19.58
N LYS A 219 -31.50 -15.42 -19.43
CA LYS A 219 -32.36 -15.90 -20.54
C LYS A 219 -33.24 -14.79 -21.11
N LYS A 220 -33.84 -13.95 -20.26
CA LYS A 220 -34.66 -12.79 -20.71
C LYS A 220 -33.84 -11.76 -21.49
N ASN A 221 -32.56 -11.63 -21.16
CA ASN A 221 -31.64 -10.68 -21.78
C ASN A 221 -30.94 -11.24 -23.03
N GLN A 222 -31.20 -12.50 -23.39
CA GLN A 222 -30.68 -13.13 -24.61
C GLN A 222 -31.32 -12.51 -25.86
N LYS A 223 -30.52 -12.30 -26.90
CA LYS A 223 -30.98 -11.82 -28.20
C LYS A 223 -31.51 -12.96 -29.06
N GLU A 224 -32.16 -12.60 -30.18
CA GLU A 224 -32.78 -13.57 -31.09
C GLU A 224 -31.78 -14.58 -31.67
N ASN A 225 -30.54 -14.16 -31.90
CA ASN A 225 -29.46 -15.01 -32.39
C ASN A 225 -28.80 -15.87 -31.29
N GLY A 226 -29.24 -15.72 -30.04
CA GLY A 226 -28.74 -16.48 -28.90
C GLY A 226 -27.58 -15.85 -28.14
N LEU A 227 -27.05 -14.69 -28.57
CA LEU A 227 -25.93 -14.01 -27.93
C LEU A 227 -26.36 -12.90 -26.95
N TRP A 228 -25.38 -12.31 -26.26
CA TRP A 228 -25.58 -11.24 -25.26
C TRP A 228 -24.69 -10.03 -25.53
N GLY A 229 -25.20 -8.86 -25.15
CA GLY A 229 -24.42 -7.64 -24.96
C GLY A 229 -24.28 -7.28 -23.49
N TRP A 230 -23.76 -6.09 -23.17
CA TRP A 230 -23.70 -5.53 -21.81
C TRP A 230 -25.07 -5.47 -21.12
N TRP A 231 -26.07 -5.05 -21.88
CA TRP A 231 -27.46 -4.94 -21.46
C TRP A 231 -28.33 -5.71 -22.46
N ARG A 232 -29.62 -5.88 -22.14
CA ARG A 232 -30.59 -6.50 -23.05
C ARG A 232 -30.61 -5.83 -24.43
N ASP A 233 -30.61 -4.50 -24.43
CA ASP A 233 -30.78 -3.70 -25.65
C ASP A 233 -29.45 -3.20 -26.25
N SER A 234 -28.30 -3.57 -25.66
CA SER A 234 -27.00 -3.16 -26.19
C SER A 234 -26.57 -4.02 -27.39
N GLN A 235 -25.57 -3.57 -28.13
CA GLN A 235 -24.93 -4.40 -29.16
C GLN A 235 -24.31 -5.67 -28.58
N GLU A 236 -24.19 -6.68 -29.43
CA GLU A 236 -23.62 -7.98 -29.08
C GLU A 236 -22.14 -7.87 -28.70
N SER A 237 -21.73 -8.76 -27.80
CA SER A 237 -20.34 -8.83 -27.38
C SER A 237 -19.95 -10.28 -27.14
N LEU A 238 -18.99 -10.79 -27.93
CA LEU A 238 -18.54 -12.17 -27.86
C LEU A 238 -17.96 -12.54 -26.49
N TRP A 239 -17.24 -11.62 -25.83
CA TRP A 239 -16.66 -11.92 -24.52
C TRP A 239 -17.73 -11.98 -23.42
N ILE A 240 -18.77 -11.14 -23.49
CA ILE A 240 -19.91 -11.21 -22.56
C ILE A 240 -20.70 -12.48 -22.81
N SER A 241 -20.94 -12.81 -24.08
CA SER A 241 -21.61 -14.03 -24.48
C SER A 241 -20.86 -15.26 -23.98
N LEU A 242 -19.53 -15.30 -24.12
CA LEU A 242 -18.70 -16.36 -23.57
C LEU A 242 -18.85 -16.49 -22.05
N HIS A 243 -18.72 -15.40 -21.30
CA HIS A 243 -18.85 -15.43 -19.83
C HIS A 243 -20.25 -15.84 -19.35
N VAL A 244 -21.30 -15.40 -20.05
CA VAL A 244 -22.70 -15.82 -19.78
C VAL A 244 -22.89 -17.30 -20.09
N LEU A 245 -22.37 -17.78 -21.23
CA LEU A 245 -22.47 -19.19 -21.62
C LEU A 245 -21.72 -20.09 -20.64
N GLU A 246 -20.51 -19.72 -20.20
CA GLU A 246 -19.78 -20.44 -19.14
C GLU A 246 -20.65 -20.60 -17.87
N ALA A 247 -21.24 -19.50 -17.38
CA ALA A 247 -22.07 -19.52 -16.18
C ALA A 247 -23.34 -20.38 -16.35
N LEU A 248 -24.02 -20.28 -17.50
CA LEU A 248 -25.23 -21.06 -17.79
C LEU A 248 -24.93 -22.55 -17.97
N ILE A 249 -23.83 -22.91 -18.62
CA ILE A 249 -23.44 -24.31 -18.79
C ILE A 249 -23.01 -24.93 -17.46
N GLN A 250 -22.29 -24.19 -16.60
CA GLN A 250 -22.00 -24.66 -15.23
C GLN A 250 -23.27 -24.89 -14.41
N ALA A 251 -24.26 -24.01 -14.53
CA ALA A 251 -25.57 -24.22 -13.91
C ALA A 251 -26.29 -25.46 -14.49
N GLU A 252 -26.22 -25.67 -15.80
CA GLU A 252 -26.80 -26.86 -16.45
C GLU A 252 -26.16 -28.17 -15.94
N GLN A 253 -24.83 -28.18 -15.74
CA GLN A 253 -24.10 -29.31 -15.17
C GLN A 253 -24.54 -29.65 -13.73
N LEU A 254 -25.00 -28.65 -12.97
CA LEU A 254 -25.60 -28.84 -11.65
C LEU A 254 -27.10 -29.19 -11.69
N GLY A 255 -27.66 -29.40 -12.88
CA GLY A 255 -29.05 -29.83 -13.08
C GLY A 255 -30.07 -28.68 -13.26
N TYR A 256 -29.64 -27.43 -13.35
CA TYR A 256 -30.55 -26.30 -13.58
C TYR A 256 -30.97 -26.19 -15.04
N LYS A 257 -32.24 -25.82 -15.28
CA LYS A 257 -32.77 -25.62 -16.63
C LYS A 257 -32.42 -24.24 -17.17
N THR A 258 -31.50 -24.17 -18.15
CA THR A 258 -31.09 -22.90 -18.79
C THR A 258 -31.75 -22.65 -20.15
N SER A 259 -32.16 -23.70 -20.86
CA SER A 259 -32.77 -23.64 -22.20
C SER A 259 -31.91 -22.94 -23.27
N VAL A 260 -30.58 -22.98 -23.17
CA VAL A 260 -29.68 -22.42 -24.19
C VAL A 260 -29.79 -23.26 -25.47
N ASN A 261 -30.09 -22.62 -26.60
CA ASN A 261 -30.11 -23.28 -27.91
C ASN A 261 -28.67 -23.39 -28.46
N LYS A 262 -27.98 -24.47 -28.08
CA LYS A 262 -26.57 -24.69 -28.42
C LYS A 262 -26.33 -24.76 -29.94
N SER A 263 -27.23 -25.42 -30.67
CA SER A 263 -27.11 -25.59 -32.13
C SER A 263 -27.19 -24.26 -32.88
N GLN A 264 -28.16 -23.41 -32.56
CA GLN A 264 -28.32 -22.10 -33.21
C GLN A 264 -27.07 -21.21 -33.02
N ILE A 265 -26.54 -21.16 -31.79
CA ILE A 265 -25.35 -20.36 -31.48
C ILE A 265 -24.13 -20.94 -32.20
N ALA A 266 -23.98 -22.27 -32.22
CA ALA A 266 -22.86 -22.90 -32.91
C ALA A 266 -22.88 -22.64 -34.43
N GLU A 267 -24.03 -22.75 -35.09
CA GLU A 267 -24.18 -22.46 -36.53
C GLU A 267 -23.79 -21.02 -36.87
N LEU A 268 -24.27 -20.05 -36.09
CA LEU A 268 -23.91 -18.64 -36.23
C LEU A 268 -22.40 -18.44 -36.09
N LEU A 269 -21.81 -18.96 -35.02
CA LEU A 269 -20.41 -18.70 -34.69
C LEU A 269 -19.43 -19.45 -35.61
N VAL A 270 -19.80 -20.58 -36.19
CA VAL A 270 -19.00 -21.22 -37.26
C VAL A 270 -18.89 -20.30 -38.47
N TRP A 271 -19.99 -19.65 -38.86
CA TRP A 271 -19.95 -18.68 -39.95
C TRP A 271 -19.09 -17.45 -39.59
N GLU A 272 -19.20 -16.93 -38.36
CA GLU A 272 -18.36 -15.81 -37.90
C GLU A 272 -16.86 -16.18 -37.82
N LEU A 273 -16.55 -17.41 -37.41
CA LEU A 273 -15.17 -17.91 -37.30
C LEU A 273 -14.42 -17.86 -38.65
N GLU A 274 -15.11 -18.20 -39.74
CA GLU A 274 -14.57 -18.17 -41.10
C GLU A 274 -14.35 -16.75 -41.61
N ASN A 275 -15.19 -15.80 -41.18
CA ASN A 275 -15.18 -14.43 -41.70
C ASN A 275 -14.35 -13.46 -40.85
N SER A 276 -14.12 -13.76 -39.56
CA SER A 276 -13.37 -12.87 -38.69
C SER A 276 -11.87 -12.88 -39.03
N ARG A 277 -11.26 -11.70 -39.00
CA ARG A 277 -9.81 -11.51 -39.14
C ARG A 277 -9.13 -11.25 -37.80
N ASP A 278 -9.89 -11.01 -36.72
CA ASP A 278 -9.35 -10.76 -35.39
C ASP A 278 -9.08 -12.09 -34.68
N SER A 279 -7.81 -12.33 -34.34
CA SER A 279 -7.37 -13.52 -33.61
C SER A 279 -8.06 -13.64 -32.24
N ASN A 280 -8.32 -12.53 -31.56
CA ASN A 280 -8.98 -12.55 -30.25
C ASN A 280 -10.46 -12.93 -30.36
N GLU A 281 -11.15 -12.49 -31.41
CA GLU A 281 -12.52 -12.95 -31.69
C GLU A 281 -12.54 -14.43 -32.03
N LYS A 282 -11.65 -14.90 -32.93
CA LYS A 282 -11.53 -16.33 -33.26
C LYS A 282 -11.30 -17.19 -32.02
N ILE A 283 -10.40 -16.77 -31.12
CA ILE A 283 -10.17 -17.47 -29.84
C ILE A 283 -11.46 -17.56 -29.02
N ARG A 284 -12.22 -16.47 -28.87
CA ARG A 284 -13.48 -16.47 -28.11
C ARG A 284 -14.52 -17.38 -28.76
N ILE A 285 -14.64 -17.32 -30.08
CA ILE A 285 -15.55 -18.17 -30.84
C ILE A 285 -15.20 -19.65 -30.63
N LEU A 286 -13.93 -20.02 -30.77
CA LEU A 286 -13.47 -21.40 -30.56
C LEU A 286 -13.78 -21.90 -29.15
N LYS A 287 -13.63 -21.05 -28.12
CA LYS A 287 -14.01 -21.39 -26.73
C LYS A 287 -15.51 -21.63 -26.60
N ILE A 288 -16.33 -20.74 -27.18
CA ILE A 288 -17.79 -20.92 -27.15
C ILE A 288 -18.16 -22.23 -27.85
N LEU A 289 -17.64 -22.48 -29.06
CA LEU A 289 -17.91 -23.70 -29.81
C LEU A 289 -17.53 -24.96 -29.03
N ASN A 290 -16.39 -24.94 -28.33
CA ASN A 290 -15.94 -26.04 -27.47
C ASN A 290 -16.91 -26.27 -26.29
N ILE A 291 -17.30 -25.21 -25.57
CA ILE A 291 -18.26 -25.28 -24.46
C ILE A 291 -19.63 -25.80 -24.92
N LEU A 292 -20.05 -25.48 -26.14
CA LEU A 292 -21.29 -25.95 -26.73
C LEU A 292 -21.21 -27.38 -27.31
N GLY A 293 -20.02 -27.99 -27.36
CA GLY A 293 -19.79 -29.33 -27.89
C GLY A 293 -19.84 -29.41 -29.43
N ALA A 294 -19.60 -28.30 -30.13
CA ALA A 294 -19.64 -28.24 -31.59
C ALA A 294 -18.51 -29.09 -32.21
N GLN A 295 -18.85 -29.84 -33.25
CA GLN A 295 -17.93 -30.74 -33.96
C GLN A 295 -17.29 -30.01 -35.15
N ILE A 296 -16.16 -29.35 -34.92
CA ILE A 296 -15.39 -28.64 -35.96
C ILE A 296 -13.91 -29.06 -35.92
N ASN A 297 -13.15 -28.72 -36.96
CA ASN A 297 -11.71 -29.00 -37.02
C ASN A 297 -10.91 -27.99 -36.17
N TYR A 298 -10.99 -28.12 -34.83
CA TYR A 298 -10.27 -27.24 -33.90
C TYR A 298 -8.77 -27.15 -34.19
N GLN A 299 -8.14 -28.28 -34.54
CA GLN A 299 -6.72 -28.32 -34.88
C GLN A 299 -6.36 -27.36 -36.02
N ALA A 300 -7.16 -27.31 -37.08
CA ALA A 300 -6.89 -26.43 -38.21
C ALA A 300 -6.95 -24.95 -37.83
N TYR A 301 -7.98 -24.53 -37.09
CA TYR A 301 -8.13 -23.13 -36.67
C TYR A 301 -7.07 -22.71 -35.64
N ILE A 302 -6.74 -23.58 -34.70
CA ILE A 302 -5.71 -23.30 -33.69
C ILE A 302 -4.33 -23.18 -34.35
N SER A 303 -3.99 -24.09 -35.28
CA SER A 303 -2.75 -24.01 -36.05
C SER A 303 -2.65 -22.73 -36.89
N ASP A 304 -3.77 -22.16 -37.35
CA ASP A 304 -3.78 -20.86 -38.04
C ASP A 304 -3.45 -19.70 -37.09
N LEU A 305 -4.00 -19.71 -35.87
CA LEU A 305 -3.71 -18.72 -34.84
C LEU A 305 -2.23 -18.74 -34.42
N GLU A 306 -1.63 -19.93 -34.33
CA GLU A 306 -0.21 -20.12 -33.98
C GLU A 306 0.76 -19.54 -35.03
N ARG A 307 0.32 -19.33 -36.28
CA ARG A 307 1.16 -18.76 -37.36
C ARG A 307 1.37 -17.26 -37.23
N SER A 308 0.67 -16.59 -36.32
CA SER A 308 0.82 -15.15 -36.10
C SER A 308 2.23 -14.82 -35.58
N LYS A 309 2.89 -13.83 -36.22
CA LYS A 309 4.30 -13.49 -35.93
C LYS A 309 4.54 -12.85 -34.56
N LYS A 310 3.50 -12.36 -33.88
CA LYS A 310 3.58 -11.70 -32.57
C LYS A 310 2.31 -11.96 -31.78
N ILE A 311 2.34 -12.98 -30.93
CA ILE A 311 1.23 -13.32 -30.04
C ILE A 311 1.60 -12.79 -28.64
N PRO A 312 0.83 -11.85 -28.05
CA PRO A 312 1.05 -11.42 -26.67
C PRO A 312 0.79 -12.59 -25.70
N LEU A 313 1.31 -12.52 -24.47
CA LEU A 313 1.21 -13.61 -23.50
C LEU A 313 -0.23 -14.07 -23.30
N ASN A 314 -1.17 -13.13 -23.18
CA ASN A 314 -2.59 -13.45 -23.04
C ASN A 314 -3.09 -14.32 -24.21
N GLY A 315 -2.74 -13.96 -25.45
CA GLY A 315 -3.10 -14.73 -26.65
C GLY A 315 -2.47 -16.13 -26.64
N LEU A 316 -1.20 -16.23 -26.25
CA LEU A 316 -0.47 -17.50 -26.16
C LEU A 316 -1.13 -18.44 -25.13
N LEU A 317 -1.40 -17.94 -23.93
CA LEU A 317 -2.08 -18.69 -22.88
C LEU A 317 -3.47 -19.15 -23.31
N ASN A 318 -4.24 -18.31 -24.00
CA ASN A 318 -5.54 -18.68 -24.52
C ASN A 318 -5.45 -19.80 -25.58
N ILE A 319 -4.44 -19.77 -26.44
CA ILE A 319 -4.19 -20.82 -27.43
C ILE A 319 -3.82 -22.13 -26.74
N ILE A 320 -2.90 -22.10 -25.77
CA ILE A 320 -2.50 -23.29 -25.00
C ILE A 320 -3.72 -23.87 -24.27
N TRP A 321 -4.51 -23.03 -23.61
CA TRP A 321 -5.73 -23.47 -22.93
C TRP A 321 -6.76 -24.08 -23.90
N LEU A 322 -6.94 -23.51 -25.10
CA LEU A 322 -7.78 -24.08 -26.15
C LEU A 322 -7.30 -25.46 -26.60
N LYS A 323 -5.99 -25.66 -26.77
CA LYS A 323 -5.39 -26.95 -27.12
C LYS A 323 -5.70 -27.99 -26.05
N GLN A 324 -5.50 -27.62 -24.78
CA GLN A 324 -5.83 -28.45 -23.63
C GLN A 324 -7.31 -28.84 -23.60
N LEU A 325 -8.24 -27.89 -23.79
CA LEU A 325 -9.69 -28.15 -23.84
C LEU A 325 -10.09 -29.08 -24.99
N CYS A 326 -9.33 -29.11 -26.07
CA CYS A 326 -9.61 -29.93 -27.25
C CYS A 326 -8.83 -31.26 -27.28
N GLY A 327 -8.01 -31.56 -26.26
CA GLY A 327 -7.14 -32.74 -26.25
C GLY A 327 -6.05 -32.72 -27.32
N ILE A 328 -5.59 -31.52 -27.71
CA ILE A 328 -4.49 -31.31 -28.65
C ILE A 328 -3.19 -31.13 -27.88
N ASP A 329 -2.10 -31.76 -28.33
CA ASP A 329 -0.78 -31.66 -27.71
C ASP A 329 -0.29 -30.20 -27.59
N TYR A 330 0.12 -29.81 -26.38
CA TYR A 330 0.66 -28.48 -26.07
C TYR A 330 1.92 -28.60 -25.19
N ASN A 331 2.72 -27.53 -25.15
CA ASN A 331 3.91 -27.46 -24.29
C ASN A 331 3.81 -26.27 -23.33
N PRO A 332 3.61 -26.51 -22.01
CA PRO A 332 3.53 -25.45 -21.01
C PRO A 332 4.89 -24.85 -20.63
N ASP A 333 6.03 -25.45 -21.00
CA ASP A 333 7.37 -24.95 -20.65
C ASP A 333 7.64 -23.54 -21.17
N THR A 334 6.97 -23.16 -22.26
CA THR A 334 7.02 -21.81 -22.83
C THR A 334 6.58 -20.74 -21.83
N LEU A 335 5.74 -21.10 -20.84
CA LEU A 335 5.26 -20.20 -19.80
C LEU A 335 6.33 -19.85 -18.77
N ASN A 336 7.37 -20.68 -18.59
CA ASN A 336 8.46 -20.42 -17.65
C ASN A 336 9.18 -19.09 -17.94
N TYR A 337 9.21 -18.65 -19.20
CA TYR A 337 9.79 -17.37 -19.61
C TYR A 337 9.02 -16.16 -19.06
N TYR A 338 7.70 -16.30 -18.85
CA TYR A 338 6.82 -15.23 -18.41
C TYR A 338 6.56 -15.22 -16.91
N GLU A 339 7.20 -16.14 -16.18
CA GLU A 339 7.09 -16.24 -14.73
C GLU A 339 7.77 -15.03 -14.07
N LYS A 340 7.02 -14.34 -13.20
CA LYS A 340 7.49 -13.26 -12.34
C LYS A 340 7.10 -13.55 -10.90
N THR A 341 7.75 -12.85 -9.96
CA THR A 341 7.50 -13.00 -8.52
C THR A 341 7.14 -11.69 -7.83
N THR A 342 6.21 -11.73 -6.88
CA THR A 342 5.88 -10.60 -6.00
C THR A 342 6.97 -10.36 -4.95
N LEU A 343 6.85 -9.30 -4.14
CA LEU A 343 7.71 -9.07 -2.98
C LEU A 343 7.68 -10.26 -2.01
N SER A 344 6.49 -10.82 -1.82
CA SER A 344 6.23 -11.98 -0.97
C SER A 344 6.72 -13.31 -1.56
N GLY A 345 7.21 -13.31 -2.81
CA GLY A 345 7.71 -14.49 -3.50
C GLY A 345 6.64 -15.34 -4.18
N ASN A 346 5.41 -14.82 -4.32
CA ASN A 346 4.31 -15.47 -5.02
C ASN A 346 4.49 -15.36 -6.53
N ILE A 347 3.96 -16.33 -7.29
CA ILE A 347 4.20 -16.46 -8.73
C ILE A 347 3.04 -15.86 -9.51
N PHE A 348 3.37 -15.09 -10.54
CA PHE A 348 2.41 -14.59 -11.53
C PHE A 348 3.01 -14.58 -12.93
N TYR A 349 2.16 -14.46 -13.95
CA TYR A 349 2.56 -14.50 -15.35
C TYR A 349 2.27 -13.17 -16.03
N SER A 350 3.30 -12.55 -16.58
CA SER A 350 3.25 -11.22 -17.13
C SER A 350 4.25 -11.09 -18.28
N ASP A 351 3.85 -10.43 -19.35
CA ASP A 351 4.78 -9.95 -20.37
C ASP A 351 5.09 -8.48 -20.15
N ASP A 352 6.15 -7.97 -20.77
CA ASP A 352 6.52 -6.56 -20.66
C ASP A 352 5.68 -5.66 -21.60
N THR A 353 4.52 -6.13 -22.06
CA THR A 353 3.65 -5.34 -22.93
C THR A 353 2.86 -4.32 -22.11
N GLN A 354 2.65 -3.13 -22.67
CA GLN A 354 1.90 -2.06 -21.99
C GLN A 354 0.37 -2.20 -22.13
N GLU A 355 -0.13 -3.24 -22.81
CA GLU A 355 -1.56 -3.42 -23.07
C GLU A 355 -2.28 -4.11 -21.91
N THR A 356 -2.63 -3.31 -20.90
CA THR A 356 -3.44 -3.77 -19.77
C THR A 356 -4.90 -3.33 -19.93
N ASN A 357 -5.83 -4.29 -19.97
CA ASN A 357 -7.27 -4.05 -19.99
C ASN A 357 -8.02 -5.07 -19.10
N LEU A 358 -9.35 -5.09 -19.18
CA LEU A 358 -10.19 -6.00 -18.37
C LEU A 358 -9.92 -7.48 -18.68
N LEU A 359 -9.65 -7.83 -19.94
CA LEU A 359 -9.52 -9.20 -20.44
C LEU A 359 -8.06 -9.65 -20.61
N SER A 360 -7.12 -8.70 -20.61
CA SER A 360 -5.69 -8.93 -20.75
C SER A 360 -4.95 -8.12 -19.69
N ASN A 361 -4.48 -8.81 -18.66
CA ASN A 361 -3.64 -8.26 -17.58
C ASN A 361 -2.98 -9.42 -16.83
N ASP A 362 -2.09 -9.11 -15.89
CA ASP A 362 -1.34 -10.11 -15.12
C ASP A 362 -2.25 -11.09 -14.35
N VAL A 363 -3.39 -10.64 -13.82
CA VAL A 363 -4.37 -11.51 -13.15
C VAL A 363 -5.01 -12.48 -14.16
N GLN A 364 -5.45 -11.99 -15.31
CA GLN A 364 -6.04 -12.84 -16.36
C GLN A 364 -5.04 -13.84 -16.94
N ASN A 365 -3.80 -13.42 -17.16
CA ASN A 365 -2.72 -14.29 -17.61
C ASN A 365 -2.44 -15.38 -16.57
N THR A 366 -2.34 -14.99 -15.31
CA THR A 366 -2.07 -15.91 -14.21
C THR A 366 -3.22 -16.90 -14.00
N LEU A 367 -4.49 -16.49 -14.19
CA LEU A 367 -5.64 -17.40 -14.14
C LEU A 367 -5.58 -18.45 -15.24
N LEU A 368 -5.25 -18.06 -16.48
CA LEU A 368 -5.08 -19.01 -17.58
C LEU A 368 -3.92 -19.97 -17.32
N ALA A 369 -2.78 -19.45 -16.86
CA ALA A 369 -1.62 -20.27 -16.51
C ALA A 369 -1.97 -21.31 -15.43
N TYR A 370 -2.65 -20.88 -14.37
CA TYR A 370 -3.10 -21.76 -13.31
C TYR A 370 -4.07 -22.85 -13.80
N ARG A 371 -5.05 -22.51 -14.65
CA ARG A 371 -5.95 -23.49 -15.27
C ARG A 371 -5.20 -24.53 -16.11
N ILE A 372 -4.21 -24.07 -16.89
CA ILE A 372 -3.35 -24.95 -17.70
C ILE A 372 -2.57 -25.92 -16.81
N PHE A 373 -1.94 -25.41 -15.75
CA PHE A 373 -1.12 -26.22 -14.85
C PHE A 373 -1.94 -27.18 -13.99
N MET A 374 -3.11 -26.78 -13.49
CA MET A 374 -3.93 -27.63 -12.62
C MET A 374 -4.39 -28.91 -13.35
N ALA A 375 -4.60 -28.85 -14.66
CA ALA A 375 -4.98 -30.01 -15.45
C ALA A 375 -3.81 -30.94 -15.81
N ASP A 376 -2.58 -30.55 -15.53
CA ASP A 376 -1.37 -31.35 -15.74
C ASP A 376 -0.85 -31.91 -14.41
N SER A 377 -1.03 -33.21 -14.19
CA SER A 377 -0.61 -33.90 -12.96
C SER A 377 0.91 -33.92 -12.72
N THR A 378 1.73 -33.52 -13.71
CA THR A 378 3.19 -33.45 -13.56
C THR A 378 3.68 -32.15 -12.95
N ILE A 379 2.81 -31.13 -12.84
CA ILE A 379 3.17 -29.83 -12.27
C ILE A 379 3.24 -29.92 -10.75
N ASP A 380 4.30 -29.32 -10.19
CA ASP A 380 4.51 -29.23 -8.75
C ASP A 380 3.40 -28.42 -8.06
N SER A 381 2.71 -29.06 -7.11
CA SER A 381 1.73 -28.45 -6.21
C SER A 381 2.21 -27.16 -5.54
N HIS A 382 3.50 -27.05 -5.21
CA HIS A 382 4.05 -25.85 -4.60
C HIS A 382 4.02 -24.65 -5.56
N ARG A 383 4.15 -24.89 -6.88
CA ARG A 383 3.99 -23.82 -7.89
C ARG A 383 2.54 -23.33 -7.93
N LEU A 384 1.58 -24.23 -7.86
CA LEU A 384 0.14 -23.90 -7.82
C LEU A 384 -0.20 -23.09 -6.56
N ASN A 385 0.34 -23.46 -5.39
CA ASN A 385 0.17 -22.71 -4.14
C ASN A 385 0.68 -21.27 -4.26
N LYS A 386 1.88 -21.08 -4.82
CA LYS A 386 2.45 -19.74 -5.05
C LYS A 386 1.62 -18.88 -6.00
N ILE A 387 0.95 -19.50 -6.98
CA ILE A 387 0.03 -18.78 -7.87
C ILE A 387 -1.29 -18.45 -7.17
N GLN A 388 -1.85 -19.36 -6.36
CA GLN A 388 -3.02 -19.08 -5.53
C GLN A 388 -2.76 -17.89 -4.60
N ASN A 389 -1.62 -17.91 -3.91
CA ASN A 389 -1.19 -16.86 -3.00
C ASN A 389 -1.08 -15.49 -3.69
N TYR A 390 -0.66 -15.44 -4.95
CA TYR A 390 -0.66 -14.20 -5.73
C TYR A 390 -2.07 -13.60 -5.86
N PHE A 391 -3.10 -14.41 -6.11
CA PHE A 391 -4.47 -13.88 -6.18
C PHE A 391 -4.93 -13.29 -4.85
N LEU A 392 -4.56 -13.91 -3.73
CA LEU A 392 -4.89 -13.41 -2.39
C LEU A 392 -4.16 -12.12 -2.07
N GLU A 393 -2.89 -12.03 -2.45
CA GLU A 393 -2.06 -10.83 -2.28
C GLU A 393 -2.64 -9.63 -3.03
N ASN A 394 -3.28 -9.84 -4.19
CA ASN A 394 -3.85 -8.76 -5.00
C ASN A 394 -5.20 -8.20 -4.50
N ARG A 395 -5.71 -8.64 -3.34
CA ARG A 395 -6.96 -8.12 -2.78
C ARG A 395 -6.73 -6.72 -2.19
N ARG A 396 -7.44 -5.72 -2.72
CA ARG A 396 -7.34 -4.32 -2.27
C ARG A 396 -8.61 -3.92 -1.52
N ASN A 397 -8.45 -3.28 -0.35
CA ASN A 397 -9.59 -2.87 0.50
C ASN A 397 -10.57 -4.01 0.81
N GLY A 398 -10.06 -5.24 0.91
CA GLY A 398 -10.85 -6.42 1.22
C GLY A 398 -11.50 -7.12 0.03
N TYR A 399 -11.38 -6.64 -1.22
CA TYR A 399 -12.01 -7.26 -2.39
C TYR A 399 -11.07 -7.31 -3.62
N TRP A 400 -11.42 -8.10 -4.63
CA TRP A 400 -10.72 -8.04 -5.93
C TRP A 400 -11.26 -6.90 -6.80
N ARG A 401 -10.49 -6.52 -7.83
CA ARG A 401 -10.66 -5.27 -8.60
C ARG A 401 -12.07 -5.03 -9.15
N ASN A 402 -12.77 -6.07 -9.61
CA ASN A 402 -14.10 -5.97 -10.19
C ASN A 402 -14.84 -7.33 -10.18
N THR A 403 -16.13 -7.31 -10.53
CA THR A 403 -17.01 -8.49 -10.50
C THR A 403 -16.53 -9.64 -11.38
N PHE A 404 -15.99 -9.33 -12.57
CA PHE A 404 -15.52 -10.34 -13.53
C PHE A 404 -14.30 -11.07 -12.99
N GLU A 405 -13.29 -10.33 -12.52
CA GLU A 405 -12.06 -10.92 -11.96
C GLU A 405 -12.35 -11.71 -10.70
N SER A 406 -13.20 -11.19 -9.81
CA SER A 406 -13.58 -11.88 -8.58
C SER A 406 -14.23 -13.23 -8.88
N ALA A 407 -15.21 -13.26 -9.80
CA ALA A 407 -15.86 -14.49 -10.20
C ALA A 407 -14.89 -15.49 -10.86
N GLN A 408 -14.00 -15.01 -11.73
CA GLN A 408 -12.99 -15.84 -12.39
C GLN A 408 -11.98 -16.43 -11.38
N ILE A 409 -11.51 -15.64 -10.41
CA ILE A 409 -10.58 -16.10 -9.37
C ILE A 409 -11.25 -17.17 -8.52
N ILE A 410 -12.44 -16.90 -7.97
CA ILE A 410 -13.19 -17.87 -7.15
C ILE A 410 -13.41 -19.17 -7.93
N GLU A 411 -13.95 -19.08 -9.14
CA GLU A 411 -14.21 -20.24 -10.00
C GLU A 411 -12.94 -21.07 -10.24
N THR A 412 -11.80 -20.41 -10.41
CA THR A 412 -10.55 -21.05 -10.77
C THR A 412 -9.88 -21.75 -9.58
N ILE A 413 -9.82 -21.11 -8.41
CA ILE A 413 -9.04 -21.63 -7.28
C ILE A 413 -9.87 -22.47 -6.30
N LEU A 414 -11.18 -22.19 -6.18
CA LEU A 414 -12.05 -22.88 -5.22
C LEU A 414 -12.05 -24.42 -5.37
N PRO A 415 -12.11 -25.01 -6.59
CA PRO A 415 -12.13 -26.46 -6.73
C PRO A 415 -10.92 -27.16 -6.08
N ASP A 416 -9.75 -26.52 -6.08
CA ASP A 416 -8.54 -27.07 -5.48
C ASP A 416 -8.63 -27.10 -3.94
N PHE A 417 -9.18 -26.03 -3.35
CA PHE A 417 -9.46 -25.97 -1.91
C PHE A 417 -10.53 -26.98 -1.46
N LEU A 418 -11.49 -27.32 -2.34
CA LEU A 418 -12.55 -28.29 -2.02
C LEU A 418 -12.15 -29.76 -2.27
N LYS A 419 -11.08 -30.04 -3.03
CA LYS A 419 -10.61 -31.41 -3.34
C LYS A 419 -9.93 -32.11 -2.16
N ASN A 420 -9.38 -31.36 -1.20
CA ASN A 420 -8.66 -31.90 -0.05
C ASN A 420 -9.61 -32.14 1.14
N HIS A 421 -10.09 -33.39 1.23
CA HIS A 421 -10.68 -34.11 2.39
C HIS A 421 -11.81 -33.47 3.24
N SER A 422 -12.73 -34.35 3.65
CA SER A 422 -14.02 -34.11 4.32
C SER A 422 -13.96 -33.62 5.78
N GLU A 423 -12.78 -33.25 6.28
CA GLU A 423 -12.55 -32.64 7.60
C GLU A 423 -11.34 -31.69 7.46
N SER A 424 -11.49 -30.59 6.72
CA SER A 424 -10.40 -29.62 6.62
C SER A 424 -10.19 -28.94 7.96
N ASN A 425 -8.95 -28.98 8.46
CA ASN A 425 -8.59 -28.33 9.72
C ASN A 425 -8.24 -26.87 9.44
N GLU A 426 -8.92 -25.96 10.15
CA GLU A 426 -8.54 -24.55 10.19
C GLU A 426 -7.06 -24.41 10.58
N PRO A 427 -6.35 -23.42 10.01
CA PRO A 427 -4.94 -23.25 10.30
C PRO A 427 -4.74 -22.91 11.78
N VAL A 428 -3.90 -23.68 12.46
CA VAL A 428 -3.54 -23.43 13.86
C VAL A 428 -2.05 -23.15 13.95
N LEU A 429 -1.69 -22.00 14.51
CA LEU A 429 -0.31 -21.64 14.79
C LEU A 429 -0.03 -21.85 16.29
N THR A 430 0.90 -22.74 16.62
CA THR A 430 1.36 -23.00 17.98
C THR A 430 2.74 -22.38 18.17
N LEU A 431 2.85 -21.50 19.16
CA LEU A 431 4.09 -20.90 19.64
C LEU A 431 4.52 -21.66 20.89
N SER A 432 5.70 -22.28 20.87
CA SER A 432 6.26 -23.10 21.96
C SER A 432 7.68 -22.66 22.35
N GLY A 433 8.17 -23.11 23.51
CA GLY A 433 9.51 -22.79 24.04
C GLY A 433 9.46 -21.76 25.16
N GLY A 434 10.02 -20.56 24.93
CA GLY A 434 9.96 -19.46 25.90
C GLY A 434 8.56 -18.87 26.11
N ILE A 435 7.64 -19.20 25.21
CA ILE A 435 6.21 -18.87 25.24
C ILE A 435 5.40 -20.12 24.91
N ASN A 436 4.18 -20.22 25.42
CA ASN A 436 3.24 -21.28 25.04
C ASN A 436 1.89 -20.64 24.69
N LYS A 437 1.56 -20.59 23.40
CA LYS A 437 0.30 -20.02 22.91
C LYS A 437 -0.17 -20.74 21.65
N THR A 438 -1.47 -21.01 21.59
CA THR A 438 -2.15 -21.50 20.40
C THR A 438 -2.95 -20.36 19.79
N VAL A 439 -2.83 -20.16 18.49
CA VAL A 439 -3.48 -19.10 17.71
C VAL A 439 -4.37 -19.77 16.66
N THR A 440 -5.67 -19.53 16.79
CA THR A 440 -6.72 -19.99 15.86
C THR A 440 -7.45 -18.83 15.20
N GLU A 441 -7.30 -17.61 15.72
CA GLU A 441 -7.88 -16.39 15.18
C GLU A 441 -6.81 -15.55 14.49
N PHE A 442 -7.12 -15.04 13.29
CA PHE A 442 -6.23 -14.23 12.48
C PHE A 442 -6.93 -12.93 12.00
N PRO A 443 -6.21 -11.81 11.80
CA PRO A 443 -4.78 -11.64 11.99
C PRO A 443 -4.38 -11.67 13.47
N PHE A 444 -3.17 -12.16 13.74
CA PHE A 444 -2.60 -12.26 15.08
C PHE A 444 -1.38 -11.36 15.22
N GLU A 445 -1.24 -10.68 16.35
CA GLU A 445 -0.05 -9.89 16.69
C GLU A 445 0.35 -10.09 18.17
N MET A 446 1.67 -10.17 18.44
CA MET A 446 2.22 -10.27 19.81
C MET A 446 3.64 -9.71 19.88
N LYS A 447 4.01 -9.11 21.02
CA LYS A 447 5.40 -8.74 21.34
C LYS A 447 5.99 -9.69 22.39
N ILE A 448 7.25 -10.10 22.20
CA ILE A 448 7.97 -11.00 23.10
C ILE A 448 9.38 -10.49 23.44
N SER A 449 9.99 -11.07 24.47
CA SER A 449 11.37 -10.76 24.85
C SER A 449 12.36 -11.47 23.92
N PRO A 450 13.45 -10.81 23.49
CA PRO A 450 14.43 -11.41 22.56
C PRO A 450 15.29 -12.51 23.19
N ALA A 451 15.28 -12.65 24.52
CA ALA A 451 15.96 -13.74 25.21
C ALA A 451 15.25 -15.09 25.05
N GLN A 452 13.98 -15.09 24.62
CA GLN A 452 13.20 -16.29 24.43
C GLN A 452 13.56 -16.98 23.11
N LYS A 453 13.93 -18.26 23.18
CA LYS A 453 13.91 -19.13 22.01
C LYS A 453 12.47 -19.57 21.79
N ILE A 454 11.95 -19.36 20.58
CA ILE A 454 10.59 -19.76 20.24
C ILE A 454 10.62 -20.72 19.06
N GLU A 455 9.76 -21.71 19.15
CA GLU A 455 9.43 -22.60 18.06
C GLU A 455 8.02 -22.22 17.59
N VAL A 456 7.84 -22.12 16.27
CA VAL A 456 6.56 -21.83 15.64
C VAL A 456 6.17 -23.03 14.81
N SER A 457 5.09 -23.69 15.20
CA SER A 457 4.52 -24.83 14.48
C SER A 457 3.18 -24.43 13.87
N LYS A 458 3.03 -24.64 12.57
CA LYS A 458 1.76 -24.49 11.86
C LYS A 458 1.18 -25.88 11.61
N THR A 459 -0.11 -26.04 11.87
CA THR A 459 -0.91 -27.20 11.48
C THR A 459 -2.16 -26.75 10.73
N GLY A 460 -2.81 -27.66 10.00
CA GLY A 460 -4.03 -27.38 9.24
C GLY A 460 -3.75 -27.17 7.75
N ASP A 461 -4.80 -27.08 6.94
CA ASP A 461 -4.65 -27.21 5.48
C ASP A 461 -4.33 -25.90 4.76
N PHE A 462 -4.63 -24.75 5.39
CA PHE A 462 -4.50 -23.43 4.77
C PHE A 462 -3.17 -22.75 5.12
N PRO A 463 -2.54 -22.00 4.20
CA PRO A 463 -1.25 -21.37 4.46
C PRO A 463 -1.35 -20.27 5.53
N VAL A 464 -0.32 -20.16 6.38
CA VAL A 464 -0.17 -19.04 7.32
C VAL A 464 1.00 -18.17 6.89
N TYR A 465 0.74 -16.89 6.63
CA TYR A 465 1.79 -15.88 6.45
C TYR A 465 2.24 -15.42 7.82
N PHE A 466 3.51 -15.66 8.16
CA PHE A 466 4.06 -15.35 9.47
C PHE A 466 5.30 -14.45 9.33
N THR A 467 5.37 -13.38 10.10
CA THR A 467 6.57 -12.54 10.21
C THR A 467 6.98 -12.39 11.66
N SER A 468 8.30 -12.36 11.89
CA SER A 468 8.87 -11.99 13.18
C SER A 468 10.02 -11.02 12.98
N TYR A 469 10.03 -9.91 13.72
CA TYR A 469 11.06 -8.88 13.54
C TYR A 469 11.37 -8.11 14.83
N GLN A 470 12.59 -7.56 14.92
CA GLN A 470 13.05 -6.64 15.96
C GLN A 470 13.30 -5.28 15.34
N ARG A 471 12.92 -4.22 16.06
CA ARG A 471 13.30 -2.85 15.71
C ARG A 471 14.49 -2.41 16.56
N TYR A 472 15.38 -1.62 15.98
CA TYR A 472 16.53 -1.05 16.66
C TYR A 472 16.93 0.29 16.04
N TRP A 473 17.65 1.10 16.80
CA TRP A 473 18.22 2.34 16.30
C TRP A 473 19.62 2.11 15.74
N ASP A 474 19.80 2.33 14.44
CA ASP A 474 21.10 2.33 13.79
C ASP A 474 21.65 3.76 13.77
N ASN A 475 22.77 3.99 14.46
CA ASN A 475 23.41 5.31 14.55
C ASN A 475 24.28 5.65 13.33
N THR A 476 24.68 4.64 12.55
CA THR A 476 25.54 4.79 11.37
C THR A 476 25.00 3.97 10.19
N PRO A 477 23.74 4.20 9.78
CA PRO A 477 23.13 3.47 8.69
C PRO A 477 23.87 3.75 7.38
N GLY A 478 24.31 2.68 6.73
CA GLY A 478 24.78 2.72 5.35
C GLY A 478 23.62 2.72 4.36
N LEU A 479 23.93 2.94 3.08
CA LEU A 479 22.98 2.75 1.98
C LEU A 479 22.42 1.32 2.03
N LYS A 480 21.09 1.20 2.02
CA LYS A 480 20.41 -0.09 1.94
C LYS A 480 19.45 -0.07 0.77
N GLU A 481 19.72 -0.96 -0.18
CA GLU A 481 18.86 -1.23 -1.33
C GLU A 481 18.21 -2.62 -1.16
N GLY A 482 17.08 -2.80 -1.82
CA GLY A 482 16.38 -4.08 -1.85
C GLY A 482 15.38 -4.06 -2.99
N ASP A 483 14.12 -4.36 -2.69
CA ASP A 483 13.01 -4.17 -3.62
C ASP A 483 12.63 -2.70 -3.84
N PHE A 484 13.17 -1.81 -3.00
CA PHE A 484 13.08 -0.37 -3.13
C PHE A 484 14.48 0.23 -3.24
N GLU A 485 14.56 1.39 -3.89
CA GLU A 485 15.69 2.31 -3.81
C GLU A 485 15.12 3.70 -3.52
N ILE A 486 15.76 4.45 -2.62
CA ILE A 486 15.33 5.81 -2.26
C ILE A 486 16.53 6.73 -2.27
N SER A 487 16.36 7.91 -2.85
CA SER A 487 17.36 8.98 -2.83
C SER A 487 16.71 10.32 -2.58
N THR A 488 17.50 11.27 -2.06
CA THR A 488 17.02 12.63 -1.80
C THR A 488 17.97 13.67 -2.37
N SER A 489 17.45 14.77 -2.87
CA SER A 489 18.24 15.89 -3.38
C SER A 489 17.48 17.20 -3.17
N PHE A 490 18.19 18.32 -3.18
CA PHE A 490 17.55 19.63 -3.14
C PHE A 490 17.45 20.17 -4.57
N ASN A 491 16.24 20.51 -5.02
CA ASN A 491 16.00 21.02 -6.38
C ASN A 491 16.57 20.15 -7.51
N ASN A 492 16.60 18.81 -7.35
CA ASN A 492 17.25 17.85 -8.26
C ASN A 492 18.77 18.00 -8.42
N GLU A 493 19.42 18.69 -7.50
CA GLU A 493 20.86 18.91 -7.49
C GLU A 493 21.51 18.32 -6.22
N SER A 494 22.78 17.92 -6.33
CA SER A 494 23.60 17.47 -5.19
C SER A 494 24.11 18.66 -4.37
N VAL A 495 23.18 19.44 -3.82
CA VAL A 495 23.48 20.65 -3.06
C VAL A 495 23.84 20.30 -1.61
N THR A 496 24.98 20.79 -1.15
CA THR A 496 25.42 20.69 0.25
C THR A 496 25.26 22.02 1.02
N ILE A 497 24.89 23.11 0.33
CA ILE A 497 24.75 24.46 0.89
C ILE A 497 23.42 25.07 0.48
N LEU A 498 22.59 25.47 1.45
CA LEU A 498 21.33 26.17 1.23
C LEU A 498 21.45 27.63 1.65
N ALA A 499 20.81 28.54 0.91
CA ALA A 499 20.74 29.95 1.25
C ALA A 499 19.57 30.22 2.23
N ALA A 500 19.83 30.91 3.33
CA ALA A 500 18.81 31.29 4.29
C ALA A 500 17.77 32.23 3.67
N GLY A 501 16.49 31.96 3.93
CA GLY A 501 15.35 32.74 3.45
C GLY A 501 14.88 32.41 2.03
N GLN A 502 15.59 31.56 1.28
CA GLN A 502 15.20 31.13 -0.07
C GLN A 502 14.46 29.79 -0.02
N GLU A 503 13.22 29.73 -0.52
CA GLU A 503 12.49 28.48 -0.64
C GLU A 503 13.25 27.44 -1.50
N THR A 504 13.22 26.18 -1.07
CA THR A 504 13.87 25.05 -1.73
C THR A 504 12.98 23.82 -1.63
N LYS A 505 13.08 22.93 -2.61
CA LYS A 505 12.37 21.65 -2.60
C LYS A 505 13.32 20.52 -2.25
N LEU A 506 12.97 19.76 -1.22
CA LEU A 506 13.56 18.45 -0.98
C LEU A 506 12.83 17.43 -1.86
N ILE A 507 13.50 16.97 -2.92
CA ILE A 507 13.00 15.97 -3.85
C ILE A 507 13.42 14.59 -3.36
N VAL A 508 12.47 13.65 -3.38
CA VAL A 508 12.66 12.25 -3.02
C VAL A 508 12.34 11.40 -4.23
N ASN A 509 13.34 10.71 -4.75
CA ASN A 509 13.16 9.76 -5.85
C ASN A 509 13.13 8.36 -5.29
N VAL A 510 12.13 7.59 -5.70
CA VAL A 510 11.90 6.22 -5.27
C VAL A 510 11.80 5.33 -6.50
N ALA A 511 12.65 4.30 -6.57
CA ALA A 511 12.51 3.22 -7.53
C ALA A 511 11.91 1.99 -6.84
N VAL A 512 10.83 1.48 -7.40
CA VAL A 512 10.06 0.34 -6.91
C VAL A 512 10.28 -0.82 -7.87
N LYS A 513 10.98 -1.88 -7.45
CA LYS A 513 11.34 -3.02 -8.33
C LYS A 513 10.18 -3.97 -8.59
N LYS A 514 9.24 -4.03 -7.65
CA LYS A 514 8.01 -4.83 -7.70
C LYS A 514 6.88 -4.05 -7.04
N ASP A 515 5.67 -4.20 -7.56
CA ASP A 515 4.46 -3.62 -6.99
C ASP A 515 4.39 -3.83 -5.47
N ALA A 516 4.01 -2.77 -4.75
CA ALA A 516 4.02 -2.71 -3.30
C ALA A 516 2.72 -2.12 -2.76
N GLU A 517 2.21 -2.66 -1.66
CA GLU A 517 0.99 -2.18 -0.98
C GLU A 517 1.29 -1.74 0.45
N TYR A 518 0.55 -0.75 0.95
CA TYR A 518 0.72 -0.16 2.28
C TYR A 518 2.17 0.29 2.55
N VAL A 519 2.70 1.10 1.64
CA VAL A 519 4.05 1.64 1.73
C VAL A 519 4.06 2.89 2.62
N ILE A 520 5.07 2.99 3.48
CA ILE A 520 5.38 4.17 4.27
C ILE A 520 6.74 4.72 3.85
N ILE A 521 6.83 6.04 3.69
CA ILE A 521 8.06 6.76 3.36
C ILE A 521 8.31 7.83 4.43
N ASN A 522 9.38 7.69 5.20
CA ASN A 522 9.83 8.68 6.18
C ASN A 522 10.94 9.54 5.56
N ILE A 523 10.75 10.86 5.56
CA ILE A 523 11.65 11.81 4.91
C ILE A 523 12.09 12.87 5.92
N PRO A 524 13.23 12.66 6.61
CA PRO A 524 13.80 13.65 7.52
C PRO A 524 14.15 14.96 6.83
N ILE A 525 13.97 16.07 7.56
CA ILE A 525 14.32 17.42 7.11
C ILE A 525 15.46 17.99 7.97
N PRO A 526 16.23 18.98 7.48
CA PRO A 526 17.27 19.63 8.29
C PRO A 526 16.66 20.44 9.45
N GLY A 527 17.29 20.40 10.63
CA GLY A 527 16.87 21.18 11.82
C GLY A 527 16.70 22.68 11.56
N GLY A 528 17.57 23.25 10.72
CA GLY A 528 17.53 24.67 10.36
C GLY A 528 16.47 25.06 9.33
N CYS A 529 15.67 24.11 8.83
CA CYS A 529 14.60 24.36 7.87
C CYS A 529 13.22 24.42 8.55
N SER A 530 12.25 25.00 7.84
CA SER A 530 10.83 24.91 8.18
C SER A 530 10.03 24.61 6.91
N TYR A 531 8.82 24.08 7.04
CA TYR A 531 7.94 23.91 5.88
C TYR A 531 7.55 25.26 5.29
N ALA A 532 7.73 25.42 3.99
CA ALA A 532 7.23 26.57 3.24
C ALA A 532 5.74 26.38 2.91
N ASP A 533 5.34 25.16 2.56
CA ASP A 533 3.95 24.77 2.35
C ASP A 533 3.66 23.36 2.91
N LYS A 534 2.41 23.13 3.30
CA LYS A 534 1.89 21.86 3.81
C LYS A 534 0.73 21.36 2.94
N LYS A 535 1.05 21.07 1.68
CA LYS A 535 0.10 20.48 0.72
C LYS A 535 -0.24 19.04 1.13
N ASN A 536 -1.48 18.65 0.93
CA ASN A 536 -1.94 17.27 1.16
C ASN A 536 -2.47 16.67 -0.15
N ASN A 537 -2.48 15.34 -0.23
CA ASN A 537 -3.09 14.54 -1.30
C ASN A 537 -2.44 14.77 -2.68
N LEU A 538 -1.12 14.59 -2.75
CA LEU A 538 -0.39 14.56 -4.01
C LEU A 538 -0.56 13.22 -4.74
N ARG A 539 -0.07 13.13 -5.97
CA ARG A 539 -0.14 11.90 -6.77
C ARG A 539 0.66 10.78 -6.10
N ASN A 540 0.13 9.55 -6.12
CA ASN A 540 0.72 8.33 -5.54
C ASN A 540 0.79 8.29 -4.00
N GLU A 541 0.16 9.23 -3.27
CA GLU A 541 0.02 9.16 -1.81
C GLU A 541 -1.46 9.10 -1.42
N SER A 542 -1.78 8.31 -0.40
CA SER A 542 -3.10 8.29 0.25
C SER A 542 -3.17 9.30 1.38
N HIS A 543 -2.05 9.54 2.08
CA HIS A 543 -1.95 10.51 3.15
C HIS A 543 -0.51 11.01 3.34
N ARG A 544 -0.38 12.18 3.99
CA ARG A 544 0.90 12.76 4.38
C ARG A 544 0.79 13.45 5.73
N GLU A 545 1.77 13.24 6.58
CA GLU A 545 1.92 13.89 7.88
C GLU A 545 3.20 14.72 7.97
N TYR A 546 3.09 15.89 8.60
CA TYR A 546 4.18 16.85 8.76
C TYR A 546 4.60 16.94 10.23
N PHE A 547 5.65 16.22 10.61
CA PHE A 547 6.24 16.27 11.94
C PHE A 547 7.23 17.42 12.08
N LYS A 548 7.82 17.61 13.26
CA LYS A 548 8.85 18.65 13.44
C LYS A 548 10.10 18.34 12.62
N ASN A 549 10.53 17.07 12.64
CA ASN A 549 11.81 16.58 12.13
C ASN A 549 11.74 15.83 10.79
N GLU A 550 10.54 15.46 10.34
CA GLU A 550 10.36 14.69 9.11
C GLU A 550 8.96 14.84 8.52
N THR A 551 8.84 14.48 7.24
CA THR A 551 7.56 14.29 6.57
C THR A 551 7.34 12.79 6.35
N THR A 552 6.18 12.27 6.73
CA THR A 552 5.83 10.87 6.52
C THR A 552 4.75 10.78 5.45
N ILE A 553 4.98 9.98 4.42
CA ILE A 553 4.05 9.76 3.31
C ILE A 553 3.55 8.33 3.36
N PHE A 554 2.24 8.17 3.21
CA PHE A 554 1.57 6.87 3.16
C PHE A 554 1.04 6.64 1.75
N CYS A 555 1.28 5.45 1.23
CA CYS A 555 0.83 5.03 -0.09
C CYS A 555 0.12 3.68 0.04
N ASP A 556 -1.18 3.63 -0.26
CA ASP A 556 -1.92 2.36 -0.25
C ASP A 556 -1.36 1.38 -1.29
N TYR A 557 -0.85 1.91 -2.40
CA TYR A 557 -0.20 1.15 -3.46
C TYR A 557 0.82 1.99 -4.23
N LEU A 558 1.98 1.39 -4.52
CA LEU A 558 2.98 1.90 -5.45
C LEU A 558 3.27 0.85 -6.52
N ALA A 559 3.03 1.21 -7.77
CA ALA A 559 3.38 0.37 -8.92
C ALA A 559 4.90 0.31 -9.10
N LYS A 560 5.38 -0.81 -9.67
CA LYS A 560 6.74 -0.94 -10.18
C LYS A 560 7.10 0.22 -11.11
N GLY A 561 8.28 0.78 -10.91
CA GLY A 561 8.81 1.89 -11.69
C GLY A 561 9.38 2.99 -10.81
N GLU A 562 9.54 4.18 -11.38
CA GLU A 562 10.06 5.34 -10.67
C GLU A 562 8.93 6.29 -10.29
N CYS A 563 9.00 6.82 -9.06
CA CYS A 563 8.12 7.87 -8.60
C CYS A 563 8.90 8.91 -7.79
N THR A 564 8.36 10.12 -7.75
CA THR A 564 8.99 11.27 -7.11
C THR A 564 8.01 11.94 -6.17
N PHE A 565 8.51 12.34 -5.00
CA PHE A 565 7.79 13.14 -4.02
C PHE A 565 8.60 14.41 -3.72
N ASP A 566 7.92 15.51 -3.40
CA ASP A 566 8.57 16.76 -3.01
C ASP A 566 8.06 17.31 -1.67
N ILE A 567 8.94 18.03 -0.98
CA ILE A 567 8.64 18.74 0.27
C ILE A 567 9.16 20.17 0.13
N ASP A 568 8.24 21.14 0.22
CA ASP A 568 8.53 22.57 0.14
C ASP A 568 9.12 23.04 1.49
N LEU A 569 10.38 23.48 1.49
CA LEU A 569 11.13 23.92 2.66
C LEU A 569 11.65 25.35 2.52
N ILE A 570 11.83 26.03 3.65
CA ILE A 570 12.55 27.30 3.76
C ILE A 570 13.70 27.15 4.78
N PRO A 571 14.97 27.26 4.38
CA PRO A 571 16.11 27.33 5.27
C PRO A 571 16.05 28.63 6.07
N ARG A 572 16.07 28.57 7.40
CA ARG A 572 15.88 29.76 8.26
C ARG A 572 17.07 30.08 9.13
N TYR A 573 17.77 29.06 9.61
CA TYR A 573 18.79 29.21 10.63
C TYR A 573 20.14 28.77 10.08
N SER A 574 21.09 29.70 9.92
CA SER A 574 22.44 29.37 9.46
C SER A 574 23.12 28.40 10.45
N GLY A 575 23.90 27.47 9.93
CA GLY A 575 24.45 26.36 10.72
C GLY A 575 24.86 25.16 9.87
N ILE A 576 25.20 24.06 10.53
CA ILE A 576 25.50 22.76 9.91
C ILE A 576 24.54 21.75 10.51
N TYR A 577 23.75 21.09 9.65
CA TYR A 577 22.67 20.21 10.05
C TYR A 577 22.82 18.83 9.41
N THR A 578 22.51 17.82 10.20
CA THR A 578 22.41 16.43 9.81
C THR A 578 21.03 16.19 9.25
N ILE A 579 20.96 15.46 8.15
CA ILE A 579 19.72 14.90 7.60
C ILE A 579 19.83 13.40 7.82
N ASN A 580 19.01 12.87 8.72
CA ASN A 580 18.88 11.42 8.90
C ASN A 580 18.37 10.78 7.58
N PRO A 581 18.62 9.48 7.37
CA PRO A 581 18.23 8.84 6.13
C PRO A 581 16.73 8.92 5.85
N ALA A 582 16.37 9.17 4.60
CA ALA A 582 15.03 8.87 4.12
C ALA A 582 14.88 7.35 3.99
N LYS A 583 13.74 6.84 4.44
CA LYS A 583 13.43 5.40 4.48
C LYS A 583 12.11 5.14 3.79
N ILE A 584 12.06 4.04 3.04
CA ILE A 584 10.83 3.48 2.47
C ILE A 584 10.70 2.02 2.94
N GLY A 585 9.47 1.57 3.19
CA GLY A 585 9.20 0.15 3.40
C GLY A 585 7.73 -0.17 3.51
N LEU A 586 7.41 -1.46 3.66
CA LEU A 586 6.04 -1.90 3.90
C LEU A 586 5.67 -1.67 5.36
N MET A 587 4.47 -1.14 5.61
CA MET A 587 3.98 -0.82 6.96
C MET A 587 3.87 -2.07 7.85
N TYR A 588 3.32 -3.15 7.30
CA TYR A 588 3.06 -4.41 8.03
C TYR A 588 4.20 -5.42 7.93
N PHE A 589 5.08 -5.27 6.94
CA PHE A 589 6.24 -6.15 6.73
C PHE A 589 7.54 -5.32 6.68
N PRO A 590 7.95 -4.74 7.82
CA PRO A 590 9.01 -3.73 7.86
C PRO A 590 10.39 -4.29 7.51
N THR A 591 10.55 -5.59 7.27
CA THR A 591 11.76 -6.22 6.71
C THR A 591 11.99 -5.84 5.25
N PHE A 592 10.92 -5.56 4.49
CA PHE A 592 10.99 -5.01 3.13
C PHE A 592 11.16 -3.50 3.23
N ASN A 593 12.41 -3.03 3.22
CA ASN A 593 12.73 -1.62 3.32
C ASN A 593 14.02 -1.27 2.59
N ALA A 594 14.16 0.01 2.27
CA ALA A 594 15.37 0.64 1.77
C ALA A 594 15.57 2.00 2.44
N ASN A 595 16.81 2.46 2.50
CA ASN A 595 17.15 3.78 3.00
C ASN A 595 18.38 4.34 2.30
N ASN A 596 18.46 5.65 2.21
CA ASN A 596 19.67 6.32 1.74
C ASN A 596 20.68 6.52 2.90
N GLU A 597 21.70 7.34 2.67
CA GLU A 597 22.74 7.65 3.64
C GLU A 597 22.44 8.93 4.42
N ILE A 598 23.05 9.06 5.61
CA ILE A 598 23.08 10.33 6.35
C ILE A 598 23.75 11.40 5.50
N LYS A 599 23.14 12.58 5.44
CA LYS A 599 23.71 13.76 4.76
C LYS A 599 23.99 14.87 5.76
N THR A 600 24.91 15.75 5.38
CA THR A 600 25.17 17.00 6.09
C THR A 600 24.91 18.17 5.16
N ILE A 601 24.12 19.13 5.61
CA ILE A 601 23.80 20.35 4.88
C ILE A 601 24.27 21.57 5.68
N ARG A 602 24.80 22.58 4.97
CA ARG A 602 25.14 23.87 5.56
C ARG A 602 24.11 24.91 5.13
N ILE A 603 23.56 25.67 6.08
CA ILE A 603 22.70 26.82 5.77
C ILE A 603 23.52 28.09 5.96
N LYS A 604 23.52 28.99 4.97
CA LYS A 604 24.25 30.27 5.01
C LYS A 604 23.29 31.44 4.94
#